data_AF-B6H0S2-F1
#
_entry.id   AF-B6H0S2-F1
#
_cell.length_a   1.000
_cell.length_b   1.000
_cell.length_c   1.000
_cell.angle_alpha   90.00
_cell.angle_beta   90.00
_cell.angle_gamma   90.00
#
_symmetry.space_group_name_H-M   'P 1'
#
loop_
_entity.id
_entity.type
_entity.pdbx_description
1 polymer ?
#
loop_
_entity_poly.entity_id
_entity_poly.type
_entity_poly.pdbx_seq_one_letter_code
_entity_poly.pdbx_strand_id
1 'polypeptide(L)'
;MPPKRACDTCISRKVKCSGSLPCDTCRSAVKRVRCTYLRPAHRRGPKSRRVASHQETDVPDIQPTEDLQNDQDKYMKSTSVVSVSSSSPAYSPQCIPKTILASVIRLYQQYSYSVWPVVDSEALLERLDDIYPGRVDSNAGNTSCLIMALCAATMAQLHLDPLVDGSRTVDSTTMAQACLQLRTSCDSHGANLNVRSVLMSFFLHVYYAKVNQRNSAMMFIQEAMTGARLLRLNEDFSYEEDDLIANKVLVFPLLWVSERGYSLHLGLSTSYIDLPESIDLETSMNADLHAQGLLELVKLFIVFNQISVQRNSRPGITMATHLTDTETKVASLCFSMANHISTRTADYHITREWMRTILWQEALNMGLLSSSACASVLAFGFPVQVGRALLQALRGFSETDLLPLGRDQAITEML
;
A
#
# COMPACT_ATOMS: atom_id res chain seq x y z
N MET A 1 -47.28 -11.23 -7.48
CA MET A 1 -46.75 -12.54 -7.93
C MET A 1 -45.84 -13.09 -6.83
N PRO A 2 -45.90 -14.38 -6.47
CA PRO A 2 -45.01 -14.93 -5.45
C PRO A 2 -43.54 -14.85 -5.93
N PRO A 3 -42.58 -14.65 -5.02
CA PRO A 3 -41.17 -14.54 -5.39
C PRO A 3 -40.68 -15.83 -6.08
N LYS A 4 -40.09 -15.71 -7.28
CA LYS A 4 -39.53 -16.82 -8.10
C LYS A 4 -38.32 -17.54 -7.46
N ARG A 5 -38.17 -17.51 -6.13
CA ARG A 5 -37.06 -18.12 -5.41
C ARG A 5 -37.53 -18.78 -4.12
N ALA A 6 -36.77 -19.75 -3.63
CA ALA A 6 -37.00 -20.32 -2.31
C ALA A 6 -36.65 -19.30 -1.21
N CYS A 7 -37.30 -19.41 -0.03
CA CYS A 7 -36.97 -18.57 1.13
C CYS A 7 -35.61 -18.93 1.73
N ASP A 8 -35.04 -18.03 2.52
CA ASP A 8 -33.70 -18.17 3.11
C ASP A 8 -33.58 -19.45 3.96
N THR A 9 -34.63 -19.78 4.72
CA THR A 9 -34.66 -20.99 5.56
C THR A 9 -34.69 -22.27 4.72
N CYS A 10 -35.54 -22.34 3.70
CA CYS A 10 -35.61 -23.50 2.80
C CYS A 10 -34.31 -23.68 1.99
N ILE A 11 -33.67 -22.59 1.57
CA ILE A 11 -32.35 -22.64 0.92
C ILE A 11 -31.31 -23.22 1.89
N SER A 12 -31.25 -22.71 3.13
CA SER A 12 -30.29 -23.19 4.13
C SER A 12 -30.48 -24.67 4.49
N ARG A 13 -31.74 -25.12 4.53
CA ARG A 13 -32.11 -26.51 4.83
C ARG A 13 -32.11 -27.42 3.60
N LYS A 14 -31.90 -26.88 2.41
CA LYS A 14 -31.97 -27.59 1.11
C LYS A 14 -33.27 -28.38 0.92
N VAL A 15 -34.41 -27.79 1.30
CA VAL A 15 -35.75 -28.38 1.15
C VAL A 15 -36.61 -27.59 0.18
N LYS A 16 -37.65 -28.22 -0.39
CA LYS A 16 -38.58 -27.57 -1.32
C LYS A 16 -39.30 -26.41 -0.62
N CYS A 17 -39.48 -25.30 -1.33
CA CYS A 17 -40.15 -24.10 -0.83
C CYS A 17 -41.36 -23.79 -1.72
N SER A 18 -42.54 -23.56 -1.13
CA SER A 18 -43.74 -23.22 -1.89
C SER A 18 -43.80 -21.76 -2.35
N GLY A 19 -42.95 -20.88 -1.81
CA GLY A 19 -42.84 -19.50 -2.28
C GLY A 19 -43.87 -18.52 -1.68
N SER A 20 -44.82 -19.01 -0.86
CA SER A 20 -45.72 -18.18 -0.06
C SER A 20 -45.00 -17.58 1.15
N LEU A 21 -45.57 -16.52 1.76
CA LEU A 21 -45.03 -15.90 2.97
C LEU A 21 -46.05 -15.99 4.13
N PRO A 22 -45.79 -16.81 5.17
CA PRO A 22 -44.73 -17.81 5.29
C PRO A 22 -44.98 -19.04 4.41
N CYS A 23 -43.91 -19.68 3.91
CA CYS A 23 -44.02 -20.86 3.07
C CYS A 23 -44.45 -22.09 3.87
N ASP A 24 -45.06 -23.08 3.21
CA ASP A 24 -45.69 -24.22 3.88
C ASP A 24 -44.68 -25.02 4.70
N THR A 25 -43.46 -25.18 4.18
CA THR A 25 -42.35 -25.86 4.86
C THR A 25 -41.83 -25.11 6.08
N CYS A 26 -41.90 -23.77 6.09
CA CYS A 26 -41.55 -22.99 7.28
C CYS A 26 -42.70 -22.94 8.28
N ARG A 27 -43.94 -23.03 7.81
CA ARG A 27 -45.16 -23.07 8.65
C ARG A 27 -45.29 -24.39 9.39
N SER A 28 -44.96 -25.52 8.74
CA SER A 28 -45.07 -26.86 9.32
C SER A 28 -43.84 -27.29 10.13
N ALA A 29 -42.85 -26.41 10.31
CA ALA A 29 -41.65 -26.73 11.07
C ALA A 29 -41.96 -26.86 12.57
N VAL A 30 -41.50 -27.96 13.18
CA VAL A 30 -41.67 -28.27 14.62
C VAL A 30 -41.15 -27.15 15.53
N LYS A 31 -40.13 -26.41 15.09
CA LYS A 31 -39.62 -25.20 15.76
C LYS A 31 -40.01 -23.97 14.96
N ARG A 32 -40.47 -22.92 15.65
CA ARG A 32 -40.85 -21.63 15.04
C ARG A 32 -39.66 -21.03 14.29
N VAL A 33 -39.73 -20.99 12.97
CA VAL A 33 -38.70 -20.41 12.09
C VAL A 33 -39.24 -19.17 11.38
N ARG A 34 -38.38 -18.16 11.21
CA ARG A 34 -38.71 -16.96 10.43
C ARG A 34 -38.50 -17.25 8.94
N CYS A 35 -39.59 -17.33 8.19
CA CYS A 35 -39.57 -17.43 6.73
C CYS A 35 -39.23 -16.06 6.12
N THR A 36 -38.01 -15.86 5.64
CA THR A 36 -37.55 -14.59 5.06
C THR A 36 -37.03 -14.75 3.64
N TYR A 37 -37.00 -13.64 2.90
CA TYR A 37 -36.43 -13.54 1.55
C TYR A 37 -35.43 -12.38 1.49
N LEU A 38 -34.63 -12.22 2.53
CA LEU A 38 -33.78 -11.04 2.72
C LEU A 38 -32.37 -11.27 2.15
N ARG A 39 -31.92 -12.51 1.96
CA ARG A 39 -30.58 -12.75 1.41
C ARG A 39 -30.54 -12.39 -0.09
N PRO A 40 -29.60 -11.56 -0.55
CA PRO A 40 -29.43 -11.29 -1.98
C PRO A 40 -29.15 -12.58 -2.76
N ALA A 41 -29.75 -12.73 -3.94
CA ALA A 41 -29.47 -13.89 -4.79
C ALA A 41 -28.05 -13.79 -5.34
N HIS A 42 -27.18 -14.73 -4.99
CA HIS A 42 -25.83 -14.79 -5.56
C HIS A 42 -25.93 -15.17 -7.04
N ARG A 43 -25.39 -14.33 -7.94
CA ARG A 43 -25.22 -14.71 -9.35
C ARG A 43 -24.20 -15.84 -9.38
N ARG A 44 -24.58 -17.00 -9.92
CA ARG A 44 -23.59 -18.04 -10.26
C ARG A 44 -22.85 -17.54 -11.48
N GLY A 45 -21.56 -17.25 -11.32
CA GLY A 45 -20.68 -16.93 -12.46
C GLY A 45 -20.58 -18.11 -13.44
N PRO A 46 -20.00 -17.90 -14.62
CA PRO A 46 -19.80 -18.97 -15.60
C PRO A 46 -18.93 -20.07 -15.00
N LYS A 47 -19.35 -21.33 -15.15
CA LYS A 47 -18.53 -22.49 -14.76
C LYS A 47 -17.32 -22.58 -15.69
N SER A 48 -16.13 -22.35 -15.15
CA SER A 48 -14.85 -22.77 -15.75
C SER A 48 -14.91 -24.28 -16.07
N ARG A 49 -14.74 -24.63 -17.34
CA ARG A 49 -14.66 -26.01 -17.83
C ARG A 49 -13.22 -26.48 -17.56
N ARG A 50 -13.02 -27.25 -16.48
CA ARG A 50 -11.78 -28.01 -16.28
C ARG A 50 -11.77 -29.21 -17.22
N VAL A 51 -10.73 -29.28 -18.05
CA VAL A 51 -10.42 -30.41 -18.92
C VAL A 51 -9.91 -31.55 -18.03
N ALA A 52 -10.53 -32.72 -18.16
CA ALA A 52 -10.10 -33.96 -17.52
C ALA A 52 -9.18 -34.73 -18.46
N SER A 53 -8.11 -35.27 -17.90
CA SER A 53 -7.19 -36.20 -18.54
C SER A 53 -7.88 -37.50 -18.93
N HIS A 54 -7.71 -37.93 -20.17
CA HIS A 54 -7.64 -39.35 -20.50
C HIS A 54 -6.48 -39.55 -21.47
N GLN A 55 -5.59 -40.46 -21.09
CA GLN A 55 -4.52 -41.03 -21.90
C GLN A 55 -5.15 -41.89 -23.01
N GLU A 56 -4.59 -41.81 -24.22
CA GLU A 56 -3.94 -42.92 -24.94
C GLU A 56 -3.85 -42.62 -26.44
N THR A 57 -2.59 -42.63 -26.94
CA THR A 57 -2.10 -43.10 -28.25
C THR A 57 -2.99 -42.94 -29.50
N ASP A 58 -2.59 -42.07 -30.43
CA ASP A 58 -1.88 -42.45 -31.66
C ASP A 58 -1.49 -41.22 -32.53
N VAL A 59 -0.44 -41.42 -33.31
CA VAL A 59 0.48 -40.52 -34.05
C VAL A 59 0.08 -40.47 -35.55
N PRO A 60 0.57 -39.61 -36.48
CA PRO A 60 0.95 -38.18 -36.47
C PRO A 60 0.49 -37.37 -37.72
N ASP A 61 0.90 -36.10 -37.74
CA ASP A 61 1.43 -35.27 -38.84
C ASP A 61 0.60 -34.90 -40.09
N ILE A 62 0.61 -33.59 -40.37
CA ILE A 62 1.04 -32.92 -41.62
C ILE A 62 0.67 -31.42 -41.50
N GLN A 63 1.68 -30.57 -41.27
CA GLN A 63 1.71 -29.16 -41.73
C GLN A 63 1.94 -29.13 -43.27
N PRO A 64 1.97 -27.99 -43.99
CA PRO A 64 1.63 -26.58 -43.69
C PRO A 64 0.60 -26.07 -44.76
N THR A 65 0.11 -24.83 -44.81
CA THR A 65 0.80 -23.60 -45.25
C THR A 65 -0.11 -22.38 -45.20
N GLU A 66 0.60 -21.27 -45.05
CA GLU A 66 0.32 -19.84 -45.10
C GLU A 66 -0.67 -19.28 -46.15
N ASP A 67 -1.24 -18.14 -45.73
CA ASP A 67 -1.54 -16.90 -46.47
C ASP A 67 -2.52 -16.89 -47.66
N LEU A 68 -3.56 -16.05 -47.57
CA LEU A 68 -3.64 -14.74 -48.23
C LEU A 68 -5.09 -14.18 -48.25
N GLN A 69 -5.21 -12.92 -47.81
CA GLN A 69 -5.99 -11.81 -48.40
C GLN A 69 -7.54 -11.79 -48.38
N ASN A 70 -8.04 -10.63 -47.88
CA ASN A 70 -9.02 -9.70 -48.48
C ASN A 70 -10.10 -10.29 -49.43
N ASP A 71 -11.36 -9.91 -49.41
CA ASP A 71 -11.96 -8.59 -49.17
C ASP A 71 -13.50 -8.71 -49.27
N GLN A 72 -14.18 -7.59 -49.01
CA GLN A 72 -15.49 -7.18 -49.56
C GLN A 72 -16.81 -7.61 -48.88
N ASP A 73 -17.34 -6.63 -48.15
CA ASP A 73 -18.57 -5.87 -48.50
C ASP A 73 -19.92 -6.61 -48.58
N LYS A 74 -20.88 -6.18 -47.74
CA LYS A 74 -21.89 -5.14 -48.04
C LYS A 74 -23.32 -5.37 -47.49
N TYR A 75 -23.92 -4.24 -47.08
CA TYR A 75 -25.36 -3.88 -46.94
C TYR A 75 -26.19 -4.51 -45.79
N MET A 76 -26.40 -3.85 -44.63
CA MET A 76 -27.20 -2.63 -44.29
C MET A 76 -28.73 -2.86 -44.14
N LYS A 77 -29.26 -2.81 -42.90
CA LYS A 77 -30.36 -1.91 -42.48
C LYS A 77 -30.69 -1.95 -40.98
N SER A 78 -30.30 -0.85 -40.32
CA SER A 78 -31.04 0.00 -39.38
C SER A 78 -32.07 -0.58 -38.39
N THR A 79 -31.82 -0.39 -37.09
CA THR A 79 -32.79 0.25 -36.17
C THR A 79 -32.05 1.06 -35.10
N SER A 80 -32.50 2.29 -34.93
CA SER A 80 -31.98 3.42 -34.16
C SER A 80 -31.83 3.20 -32.64
N VAL A 81 -30.67 3.58 -32.09
CA VAL A 81 -30.45 3.71 -30.64
C VAL A 81 -30.42 5.19 -30.27
N VAL A 82 -31.31 5.59 -29.36
CA VAL A 82 -31.39 6.94 -28.79
C VAL A 82 -30.16 7.19 -27.93
N SER A 83 -29.39 8.21 -28.29
CA SER A 83 -28.25 8.73 -27.55
C SER A 83 -28.74 9.59 -26.37
N VAL A 84 -28.52 9.10 -25.15
CA VAL A 84 -28.61 9.93 -23.93
C VAL A 84 -27.24 10.54 -23.69
N SER A 85 -27.08 11.79 -24.14
CA SER A 85 -25.97 12.67 -23.78
C SER A 85 -26.09 13.06 -22.31
N SER A 86 -25.26 12.45 -21.46
CA SER A 86 -25.02 12.97 -20.11
C SER A 86 -23.91 14.01 -20.19
N SER A 87 -24.33 15.27 -20.32
CA SER A 87 -23.47 16.43 -20.09
C SER A 87 -23.11 16.49 -18.60
N SER A 88 -21.99 15.89 -18.22
CA SER A 88 -21.33 16.27 -16.97
C SER A 88 -20.62 17.60 -17.19
N PRO A 89 -20.73 18.60 -16.30
CA PRO A 89 -19.95 19.82 -16.44
C PRO A 89 -18.47 19.45 -16.36
N ALA A 90 -17.69 19.89 -17.34
CA ALA A 90 -16.24 19.79 -17.31
C ALA A 90 -15.76 20.54 -16.05
N TYR A 91 -15.36 19.79 -15.02
CA TYR A 91 -14.66 20.35 -13.87
C TYR A 91 -13.37 20.96 -14.40
N SER A 92 -13.25 22.29 -14.34
CA SER A 92 -11.96 22.92 -14.52
C SER A 92 -11.02 22.36 -13.45
N PRO A 93 -9.78 21.96 -13.82
CA PRO A 93 -8.82 21.47 -12.84
C PRO A 93 -8.64 22.56 -11.78
N GLN A 94 -8.92 22.23 -10.53
CA GLN A 94 -8.74 23.16 -9.42
C GLN A 94 -7.24 23.40 -9.26
N CYS A 95 -6.74 24.44 -9.91
CA CYS A 95 -5.36 24.90 -9.78
C CYS A 95 -5.09 25.28 -8.32
N ILE A 96 -4.14 24.64 -7.65
CA ILE A 96 -3.82 24.93 -6.25
C ILE A 96 -2.88 26.15 -6.22
N PRO A 97 -3.13 27.15 -5.35
CA PRO A 97 -2.23 28.29 -5.23
C PRO A 97 -0.77 27.86 -4.98
N LYS A 98 0.16 28.41 -5.78
CA LYS A 98 1.61 28.12 -5.67
C LYS A 98 2.17 28.43 -4.28
N THR A 99 1.64 29.46 -3.64
CA THR A 99 1.93 29.88 -2.26
C THR A 99 1.63 28.77 -1.23
N ILE A 100 0.49 28.08 -1.38
CA ILE A 100 0.10 26.95 -0.53
C ILE A 100 1.04 25.76 -0.79
N LEU A 101 1.30 25.42 -2.06
CA LEU A 101 2.24 24.35 -2.41
C LEU A 101 3.63 24.61 -1.84
N ALA A 102 4.16 25.82 -2.02
CA ALA A 102 5.46 26.23 -1.49
C ALA A 102 5.52 26.11 0.04
N SER A 103 4.44 26.51 0.73
CA SER A 103 4.36 26.41 2.19
C SER A 103 4.42 24.96 2.66
N VAL A 104 3.69 24.05 2.01
CA VAL A 104 3.70 22.63 2.36
C VAL A 104 5.01 21.93 1.98
N ILE A 105 5.64 22.29 0.86
CA ILE A 105 6.97 21.76 0.48
C ILE A 105 8.02 22.13 1.54
N ARG A 106 7.97 23.35 2.08
CA ARG A 106 8.87 23.74 3.19
C ARG A 106 8.63 22.92 4.46
N LEU A 107 7.36 22.61 4.77
CA LEU A 107 7.03 21.73 5.89
C LEU A 107 7.49 20.28 5.65
N TYR A 108 7.43 19.80 4.40
CA TYR A 108 8.03 18.53 4.02
C TYR A 108 9.53 18.54 4.32
N GLN A 109 10.29 19.54 3.83
CA GLN A 109 11.73 19.65 4.10
C GLN A 109 12.03 19.65 5.60
N GLN A 110 11.26 20.41 6.37
CA GLN A 110 11.52 20.61 7.79
C GLN A 110 11.20 19.38 8.65
N TYR A 111 10.10 18.69 8.37
CA TYR A 111 9.58 17.65 9.26
C TYR A 111 9.63 16.25 8.63
N SER A 112 9.20 16.11 7.37
CA SER A 112 8.95 14.82 6.74
C SER A 112 10.11 14.29 5.90
N TYR A 113 11.06 15.12 5.49
CA TYR A 113 12.24 14.69 4.71
C TYR A 113 13.05 13.63 5.46
N SER A 114 13.06 13.70 6.79
CA SER A 114 13.72 12.69 7.62
C SER A 114 13.15 11.29 7.52
N VAL A 115 11.88 11.17 7.11
CA VAL A 115 11.18 9.89 6.90
C VAL A 115 11.21 9.50 5.42
N TRP A 116 11.10 10.47 4.51
CA TRP A 116 11.08 10.25 3.05
C TRP A 116 12.18 11.04 2.33
N PRO A 117 13.47 10.71 2.49
CA PRO A 117 14.59 11.52 2.00
C PRO A 117 14.86 11.30 0.52
N VAL A 118 13.88 11.50 -0.36
CA VAL A 118 13.98 11.13 -1.79
C VAL A 118 13.67 12.27 -2.75
N VAL A 119 13.09 13.37 -2.27
CA VAL A 119 12.68 14.51 -3.12
C VAL A 119 13.45 15.76 -2.74
N ASP A 120 14.06 16.42 -3.71
CA ASP A 120 14.72 17.70 -3.50
C ASP A 120 13.69 18.84 -3.38
N SER A 121 13.61 19.44 -2.20
CA SER A 121 12.65 20.51 -1.92
C SER A 121 13.00 21.82 -2.62
N GLU A 122 14.29 22.15 -2.76
CA GLU A 122 14.72 23.41 -3.41
C GLU A 122 14.43 23.34 -4.90
N ALA A 123 14.82 22.22 -5.55
CA ALA A 123 14.53 21.99 -6.96
C ALA A 123 13.03 21.94 -7.24
N LEU A 124 12.21 21.37 -6.33
CA LEU A 124 10.75 21.42 -6.45
C LEU A 124 10.19 22.85 -6.36
N LEU A 125 10.70 23.67 -5.46
CA LEU A 125 10.26 25.06 -5.29
C LEU A 125 10.56 25.89 -6.54
N GLU A 126 11.72 25.68 -7.19
CA GLU A 126 12.08 26.34 -8.44
C GLU A 126 11.15 25.96 -9.59
N ARG A 127 10.70 24.69 -9.64
CA ARG A 127 9.76 24.22 -10.68
C ARG A 127 8.30 24.59 -10.43
N LEU A 128 7.98 25.25 -9.31
CA LEU A 128 6.62 25.75 -9.08
C LEU A 128 6.19 26.78 -10.12
N ASP A 129 7.12 27.44 -10.81
CA ASP A 129 6.71 28.39 -11.84
C ASP A 129 6.21 27.74 -13.13
N ASP A 130 6.66 26.52 -13.39
CA ASP A 130 6.36 25.74 -14.59
C ASP A 130 5.12 24.82 -14.43
N ILE A 131 4.49 24.80 -13.26
CA ILE A 131 3.29 23.98 -13.03
C ILE A 131 2.05 24.58 -13.74
N TYR A 132 1.10 23.71 -14.07
CA TYR A 132 -0.08 24.03 -14.88
C TYR A 132 0.25 24.59 -16.28
N PRO A 133 1.17 23.96 -17.04
CA PRO A 133 1.50 24.46 -18.37
C PRO A 133 0.26 24.37 -19.26
N GLY A 134 0.03 25.42 -20.07
CA GLY A 134 -1.06 25.47 -21.03
C GLY A 134 -0.99 24.40 -22.13
N ARG A 135 0.16 23.71 -22.26
CA ARG A 135 0.36 22.48 -23.02
C ARG A 135 0.83 21.39 -22.08
N VAL A 136 0.18 20.23 -22.15
CA VAL A 136 0.49 19.07 -21.31
C VAL A 136 1.66 18.30 -21.92
N ASP A 137 2.89 18.76 -21.68
CA ASP A 137 4.03 17.85 -21.79
C ASP A 137 3.98 16.88 -20.60
N SER A 138 4.19 15.59 -20.88
CA SER A 138 4.03 14.57 -19.83
C SER A 138 5.01 14.77 -18.67
N ASN A 139 6.14 15.44 -18.90
CA ASN A 139 7.17 15.68 -17.89
C ASN A 139 6.75 16.73 -16.86
N ALA A 140 6.27 17.90 -17.29
CA ALA A 140 5.72 18.90 -16.38
C ALA A 140 4.42 18.43 -15.70
N GLY A 141 3.61 17.62 -16.42
CA GLY A 141 2.46 16.92 -15.85
C GLY A 141 2.84 16.03 -14.66
N ASN A 142 3.84 15.14 -14.85
CA ASN A 142 4.33 14.26 -13.79
C ASN A 142 4.94 15.05 -12.62
N THR A 143 5.62 16.16 -12.90
CA THR A 143 6.17 17.06 -11.86
C THR A 143 5.06 17.69 -11.02
N SER A 144 4.03 18.23 -11.67
CA SER A 144 2.87 18.82 -10.98
C SER A 144 2.11 17.78 -10.15
N CYS A 145 1.94 16.56 -10.67
CA CYS A 145 1.34 15.45 -9.92
C CYS A 145 2.17 15.07 -8.70
N LEU A 146 3.50 14.95 -8.85
CA LEU A 146 4.41 14.66 -7.74
C LEU A 146 4.30 15.72 -6.63
N ILE A 147 4.30 17.00 -6.99
CA ILE A 147 4.15 18.11 -6.03
C ILE A 147 2.83 17.99 -5.26
N MET A 148 1.71 17.78 -5.96
CA MET A 148 0.40 17.67 -5.31
C MET A 148 0.29 16.42 -4.42
N ALA A 149 0.82 15.28 -4.86
CA ALA A 149 0.84 14.06 -4.05
C ALA A 149 1.72 14.21 -2.80
N LEU A 150 2.92 14.77 -2.93
CA LEU A 150 3.83 15.07 -1.83
C LEU A 150 3.17 16.00 -0.80
N CYS A 151 2.51 17.06 -1.27
CA CYS A 151 1.83 18.01 -0.39
C CYS A 151 0.64 17.34 0.31
N ALA A 152 -0.16 16.53 -0.39
CA ALA A 152 -1.27 15.78 0.22
C ALA A 152 -0.78 14.84 1.33
N ALA A 153 0.30 14.09 1.06
CA ALA A 153 0.93 13.19 2.03
C ALA A 153 1.47 13.96 3.25
N THR A 154 2.16 15.08 3.01
CA THR A 154 2.75 15.91 4.07
C THR A 154 1.68 16.52 4.96
N MET A 155 0.62 17.10 4.37
CA MET A 155 -0.50 17.64 5.13
C MET A 155 -1.18 16.57 5.99
N ALA A 156 -1.43 15.39 5.43
CA ALA A 156 -2.08 14.30 6.16
C ALA A 156 -1.17 13.74 7.28
N GLN A 157 0.13 13.57 7.01
CA GLN A 157 1.11 13.07 7.99
C GLN A 157 1.23 14.00 9.20
N LEU A 158 1.34 15.31 8.95
CA LEU A 158 1.52 16.32 9.98
C LEU A 158 0.19 16.80 10.58
N HIS A 159 -0.94 16.28 10.12
CA HIS A 159 -2.29 16.68 10.55
C HIS A 159 -2.51 18.19 10.43
N LEU A 160 -2.10 18.77 9.29
CA LEU A 160 -2.23 20.21 9.06
C LEU A 160 -3.69 20.60 8.88
N ASP A 161 -4.07 21.72 9.49
CA ASP A 161 -5.34 22.37 9.20
C ASP A 161 -5.38 22.86 7.74
N PRO A 162 -6.58 23.01 7.15
CA PRO A 162 -6.72 23.55 5.80
C PRO A 162 -6.06 24.93 5.66
N LEU A 163 -5.29 25.10 4.59
CA LEU A 163 -4.57 26.34 4.31
C LEU A 163 -5.44 27.26 3.45
N VAL A 164 -5.36 28.57 3.71
CA VAL A 164 -6.18 29.58 3.03
C VAL A 164 -5.29 30.55 2.26
N ASP A 165 -5.59 30.76 0.98
CA ASP A 165 -5.04 31.83 0.16
C ASP A 165 -6.18 32.55 -0.58
N GLY A 166 -6.42 33.81 -0.22
CA GLY A 166 -7.57 34.59 -0.66
C GLY A 166 -8.89 33.89 -0.31
N SER A 167 -9.68 33.55 -1.32
CA SER A 167 -10.96 32.83 -1.17
C SER A 167 -10.83 31.31 -1.23
N ARG A 168 -9.62 30.77 -1.43
CA ARG A 168 -9.40 29.34 -1.65
C ARG A 168 -8.92 28.70 -0.36
N THR A 169 -9.68 27.72 0.11
CA THR A 169 -9.28 26.82 1.20
C THR A 169 -8.83 25.50 0.58
N VAL A 170 -7.64 25.03 0.94
CA VAL A 170 -7.04 23.81 0.41
C VAL A 170 -6.63 22.92 1.57
N ASP A 171 -7.18 21.71 1.58
CA ASP A 171 -6.80 20.63 2.50
C ASP A 171 -6.07 19.49 1.77
N SER A 172 -5.63 18.49 2.53
CA SER A 172 -4.95 17.31 1.96
C SER A 172 -5.79 16.56 0.93
N THR A 173 -7.12 16.53 1.11
CA THR A 173 -8.03 15.86 0.19
C THR A 173 -8.14 16.58 -1.15
N THR A 174 -8.21 17.91 -1.12
CA THR A 174 -8.18 18.77 -2.31
C THR A 174 -6.88 18.55 -3.09
N MET A 175 -5.74 18.45 -2.41
CA MET A 175 -4.44 18.15 -3.04
C MET A 175 -4.42 16.78 -3.72
N ALA A 176 -4.86 15.73 -3.02
CA ALA A 176 -4.91 14.37 -3.59
C ALA A 176 -5.87 14.29 -4.79
N GLN A 177 -7.02 14.96 -4.73
CA GLN A 177 -7.97 15.00 -5.83
C GLN A 177 -7.42 15.74 -7.06
N ALA A 178 -6.77 16.90 -6.85
CA ALA A 178 -6.13 17.65 -7.93
C ALA A 178 -5.01 16.83 -8.59
N CYS A 179 -4.21 16.10 -7.80
CA CYS A 179 -3.22 15.16 -8.32
C CYS A 179 -3.85 14.08 -9.22
N LEU A 180 -4.92 13.43 -8.76
CA LEU A 180 -5.55 12.35 -9.52
C LEU A 180 -6.23 12.86 -10.80
N GLN A 181 -6.88 14.03 -10.74
CA GLN A 181 -7.47 14.67 -11.91
C GLN A 181 -6.41 15.00 -12.97
N LEU A 182 -5.29 15.60 -12.56
CA LEU A 182 -4.20 15.92 -13.47
C LEU A 182 -3.57 14.63 -14.04
N ARG A 183 -3.36 13.62 -13.20
CA ARG A 183 -2.84 12.33 -13.61
C ARG A 183 -3.66 11.71 -14.75
N THR A 184 -5.00 11.72 -14.65
CA THR A 184 -5.88 11.21 -15.71
C THR A 184 -5.75 12.00 -17.01
N SER A 185 -5.52 13.32 -16.94
CA SER A 185 -5.31 14.14 -18.14
C SER A 185 -3.95 13.95 -18.80
N CYS A 186 -2.95 13.47 -18.05
CA CYS A 186 -1.59 13.20 -18.52
C CYS A 186 -1.36 11.71 -18.86
N ASP A 187 -2.32 10.83 -18.54
CA ASP A 187 -2.12 9.37 -18.63
C ASP A 187 -1.93 8.93 -20.07
N SER A 188 -0.67 8.62 -20.40
CA SER A 188 -0.25 8.15 -21.73
C SER A 188 -0.14 6.63 -21.78
N HIS A 189 -0.98 5.90 -21.03
CA HIS A 189 -0.98 4.43 -20.98
C HIS A 189 0.38 3.82 -20.63
N GLY A 190 1.09 4.41 -19.66
CA GLY A 190 2.39 3.91 -19.19
C GLY A 190 3.59 4.27 -20.08
N ALA A 191 3.39 4.96 -21.22
CA ALA A 191 4.49 5.39 -22.09
C ALA A 191 5.47 6.37 -21.43
N ASN A 192 5.04 7.06 -20.37
CA ASN A 192 5.82 8.08 -19.65
C ASN A 192 6.12 7.69 -18.19
N LEU A 193 6.30 6.39 -17.93
CA LEU A 193 6.73 5.92 -16.62
C LEU A 193 8.12 6.48 -16.30
N ASN A 194 8.24 7.19 -15.18
CA ASN A 194 9.50 7.72 -14.67
C ASN A 194 9.48 7.72 -13.13
N VAL A 195 10.59 8.08 -12.50
CA VAL A 195 10.74 8.07 -11.03
C VAL A 195 9.72 8.98 -10.35
N ARG A 196 9.40 10.13 -10.96
CA ARG A 196 8.39 11.07 -10.44
C ARG A 196 7.01 10.44 -10.38
N SER A 197 6.62 9.67 -11.40
CA SER A 197 5.37 8.89 -11.41
C SER A 197 5.34 7.80 -10.33
N VAL A 198 6.48 7.14 -10.09
CA VAL A 198 6.61 6.16 -8.99
C VAL A 198 6.42 6.83 -7.63
N LEU A 199 7.09 7.96 -7.39
CA LEU A 199 6.99 8.70 -6.15
C LEU A 199 5.62 9.35 -5.95
N MET A 200 4.97 9.82 -7.02
CA MET A 200 3.57 10.26 -6.98
C MET A 200 2.69 9.14 -6.40
N SER A 201 2.80 7.92 -6.90
CA SER A 201 2.01 6.78 -6.39
C SER A 201 2.39 6.42 -4.94
N PHE A 202 3.67 6.53 -4.58
CA PHE A 202 4.09 6.38 -3.17
C PHE A 202 3.45 7.42 -2.23
N PHE A 203 3.48 8.70 -2.59
CA PHE A 203 2.89 9.74 -1.74
C PHE A 203 1.36 9.65 -1.70
N LEU A 204 0.71 9.21 -2.78
CA LEU A 204 -0.72 8.86 -2.74
C LEU A 204 -0.99 7.70 -1.77
N HIS A 205 -0.12 6.67 -1.74
CA HIS A 205 -0.20 5.62 -0.72
C HIS A 205 -0.14 6.20 0.70
N VAL A 206 0.86 7.04 0.99
CA VAL A 206 1.03 7.68 2.31
C VAL A 206 -0.23 8.46 2.70
N TYR A 207 -0.74 9.30 1.80
CA TYR A 207 -1.98 10.05 2.02
C TYR A 207 -3.15 9.12 2.36
N TYR A 208 -3.42 8.12 1.51
CA TYR A 208 -4.54 7.21 1.70
C TYR A 208 -4.41 6.33 2.96
N ALA A 209 -3.19 6.02 3.38
CA ALA A 209 -2.93 5.28 4.61
C ALA A 209 -3.33 6.14 5.82
N LYS A 210 -2.96 7.43 5.83
CA LYS A 210 -3.30 8.38 6.91
C LYS A 210 -4.79 8.71 6.99
N VAL A 211 -5.49 8.77 5.86
CA VAL A 211 -6.96 8.90 5.87
C VAL A 211 -7.69 7.55 6.02
N ASN A 212 -6.98 6.49 6.41
CA ASN A 212 -7.49 5.12 6.67
C ASN A 212 -8.29 4.51 5.51
N GLN A 213 -7.95 4.85 4.26
CA GLN A 213 -8.52 4.23 3.06
C GLN A 213 -7.66 3.06 2.60
N ARG A 214 -7.79 1.94 3.31
CA ARG A 214 -6.87 0.81 3.25
C ARG A 214 -6.62 0.26 1.84
N ASN A 215 -7.70 0.08 1.08
CA ASN A 215 -7.63 -0.46 -0.28
C ASN A 215 -6.91 0.49 -1.23
N SER A 216 -7.21 1.79 -1.18
CA SER A 216 -6.55 2.81 -2.00
C SER A 216 -5.06 2.85 -1.69
N ALA A 217 -4.69 2.93 -0.41
CA ALA A 217 -3.30 2.89 0.02
C ALA A 217 -2.57 1.63 -0.47
N MET A 218 -3.20 0.45 -0.35
CA MET A 218 -2.59 -0.79 -0.85
C MET A 218 -2.41 -0.77 -2.37
N MET A 219 -3.40 -0.33 -3.13
CA MET A 219 -3.28 -0.24 -4.60
C MET A 219 -2.13 0.69 -5.01
N PHE A 220 -2.00 1.85 -4.37
CA PHE A 220 -0.96 2.82 -4.72
C PHE A 220 0.46 2.36 -4.36
N ILE A 221 0.67 1.66 -3.24
CA ILE A 221 2.01 1.12 -2.93
C ILE A 221 2.37 -0.02 -3.87
N GLN A 222 1.39 -0.84 -4.27
CA GLN A 222 1.61 -1.90 -5.28
C GLN A 222 1.91 -1.31 -6.66
N GLU A 223 1.26 -0.21 -7.01
CA GLU A 223 1.53 0.54 -8.23
C GLU A 223 2.96 1.12 -8.23
N ALA A 224 3.37 1.75 -7.12
CA ALA A 224 4.72 2.29 -6.97
C ALA A 224 5.78 1.18 -7.04
N MET A 225 5.60 0.06 -6.33
CA MET A 225 6.48 -1.11 -6.39
C MET A 225 6.57 -1.71 -7.79
N THR A 226 5.47 -1.73 -8.53
CA THR A 226 5.47 -2.22 -9.91
C THR A 226 6.20 -1.25 -10.85
N GLY A 227 5.95 0.05 -10.73
CA GLY A 227 6.63 1.07 -11.51
C GLY A 227 8.15 1.09 -11.25
N ALA A 228 8.56 0.97 -9.99
CA ALA A 228 9.98 0.92 -9.62
C ALA A 228 10.71 -0.27 -10.26
N ARG A 229 10.08 -1.45 -10.29
CA ARG A 229 10.65 -2.65 -10.94
C ARG A 229 10.70 -2.52 -12.47
N LEU A 230 9.67 -1.93 -13.09
CA LEU A 230 9.68 -1.67 -14.54
C LEU A 230 10.81 -0.70 -14.93
N LEU A 231 11.13 0.25 -14.04
CA LEU A 231 12.26 1.16 -14.16
C LEU A 231 13.60 0.56 -13.68
N ARG A 232 13.60 -0.69 -13.19
CA ARG A 232 14.76 -1.40 -12.63
C ARG A 232 15.46 -0.61 -11.51
N LEU A 233 14.68 0.10 -10.68
CA LEU A 233 15.21 0.84 -9.52
C LEU A 233 15.74 -0.10 -8.41
N ASN A 234 15.53 -1.40 -8.56
CA ASN A 234 16.00 -2.45 -7.67
C ASN A 234 17.35 -3.04 -8.09
N GLU A 235 17.95 -2.56 -9.18
CA GLU A 235 19.20 -3.07 -9.76
C GLU A 235 20.26 -1.93 -9.75
N ASP A 236 21.56 -2.21 -9.57
CA ASP A 236 22.64 -1.22 -9.44
C ASP A 236 23.04 -0.50 -10.76
N PHE A 237 22.09 -0.12 -11.61
CA PHE A 237 22.40 0.52 -12.90
C PHE A 237 22.53 2.05 -12.80
N SER A 238 23.40 2.61 -13.65
CA SER A 238 23.57 4.05 -13.86
C SER A 238 22.23 4.67 -14.26
N TYR A 239 21.61 5.34 -13.31
CA TYR A 239 20.35 5.99 -13.49
C TYR A 239 20.54 7.36 -14.16
N GLU A 240 19.68 7.71 -15.12
CA GLU A 240 19.59 9.09 -15.61
C GLU A 240 19.34 10.05 -14.43
N GLU A 241 20.12 11.12 -14.36
CA GLU A 241 19.97 12.13 -13.31
C GLU A 241 18.63 12.86 -13.46
N ASP A 242 17.96 13.09 -12.33
CA ASP A 242 16.73 13.85 -12.23
C ASP A 242 16.89 14.80 -11.05
N ASP A 243 17.05 16.09 -11.34
CA ASP A 243 17.34 17.12 -10.33
C ASP A 243 16.32 17.17 -9.17
N LEU A 244 15.10 16.63 -9.38
CA LEU A 244 14.07 16.59 -8.34
C LEU A 244 14.25 15.43 -7.36
N ILE A 245 15.13 14.47 -7.65
CA ILE A 245 15.30 13.23 -6.90
C ILE A 245 16.66 13.24 -6.19
N ALA A 246 16.66 13.71 -4.93
CA ALA A 246 17.89 13.88 -4.14
C ALA A 246 18.65 12.56 -3.90
N ASN A 247 17.96 11.50 -3.47
CA ASN A 247 18.57 10.20 -3.16
C ASN A 247 17.89 9.08 -3.95
N LYS A 248 18.20 8.99 -5.24
CA LYS A 248 17.56 8.01 -6.14
C LYS A 248 17.73 6.56 -5.71
N VAL A 249 18.89 6.22 -5.15
CA VAL A 249 19.20 4.88 -4.61
C VAL A 249 18.30 4.48 -3.44
N LEU A 250 17.68 5.44 -2.75
CA LEU A 250 16.78 5.18 -1.63
C LEU A 250 15.32 5.00 -2.05
N VAL A 251 14.97 5.30 -3.32
CA VAL A 251 13.59 5.20 -3.79
C VAL A 251 13.10 3.75 -3.63
N PHE A 252 13.81 2.76 -4.16
CA PHE A 252 13.38 1.37 -4.02
C PHE A 252 13.37 0.87 -2.56
N PRO A 253 14.41 1.10 -1.73
CA PRO A 253 14.37 0.78 -0.30
C PRO A 253 13.18 1.39 0.45
N LEU A 254 12.85 2.66 0.17
CA LEU A 254 11.71 3.35 0.78
C LEU A 254 10.38 2.66 0.45
N LEU A 255 10.17 2.31 -0.83
CA LEU A 255 8.98 1.59 -1.26
C LEU A 255 8.91 0.20 -0.62
N TRP A 256 10.04 -0.50 -0.59
CA TRP A 256 10.14 -1.87 -0.08
C TRP A 256 9.80 -1.97 1.42
N VAL A 257 10.33 -1.07 2.26
CA VAL A 257 9.98 -1.03 3.69
C VAL A 257 8.53 -0.59 3.91
N SER A 258 8.04 0.37 3.11
CA SER A 258 6.67 0.88 3.23
C SER A 258 5.63 -0.18 2.86
N GLU A 259 5.85 -0.92 1.77
CA GLU A 259 5.00 -2.04 1.36
C GLU A 259 4.95 -3.12 2.45
N ARG A 260 6.11 -3.48 3.01
CA ARG A 260 6.23 -4.50 4.04
C ARG A 260 5.56 -4.09 5.34
N GLY A 261 5.87 -2.89 5.84
CA GLY A 261 5.23 -2.36 7.04
C GLY A 261 3.72 -2.33 6.90
N TYR A 262 3.23 -1.85 5.76
CA TYR A 262 1.79 -1.73 5.52
C TYR A 262 1.10 -3.09 5.31
N SER A 263 1.73 -4.01 4.57
CA SER A 263 1.21 -5.37 4.37
C SER A 263 1.16 -6.12 5.71
N LEU A 264 2.19 -5.96 6.54
CA LEU A 264 2.26 -6.57 7.86
C LEU A 264 1.18 -6.04 8.79
N HIS A 265 0.98 -4.72 8.84
CA HIS A 265 -0.10 -4.07 9.58
C HIS A 265 -1.49 -4.60 9.18
N LEU A 266 -1.70 -4.88 7.88
CA LEU A 266 -2.98 -5.41 7.38
C LEU A 266 -3.08 -6.95 7.41
N GLY A 267 -2.02 -7.66 7.82
CA GLY A 267 -1.96 -9.13 7.75
C GLY A 267 -1.96 -9.70 6.33
N LEU A 268 -1.50 -8.92 5.34
CA LEU A 268 -1.41 -9.29 3.92
C LEU A 268 0.00 -9.78 3.55
N SER A 269 0.10 -10.48 2.42
CA SER A 269 1.38 -10.86 1.80
C SER A 269 1.96 -9.74 0.96
N THR A 270 3.28 -9.63 0.92
CA THR A 270 4.01 -8.72 0.04
C THR A 270 4.01 -9.23 -1.41
N SER A 271 4.11 -8.33 -2.38
CA SER A 271 4.17 -8.69 -3.81
C SER A 271 5.58 -8.99 -4.30
N TYR A 272 6.60 -8.41 -3.66
CA TYR A 272 8.01 -8.63 -3.98
C TYR A 272 8.69 -9.37 -2.83
N ILE A 273 9.20 -10.56 -3.11
CA ILE A 273 9.76 -11.48 -2.09
C ILE A 273 11.24 -11.21 -1.86
N ASP A 274 11.96 -10.84 -2.92
CA ASP A 274 13.41 -10.71 -2.86
C ASP A 274 13.81 -9.55 -1.93
N LEU A 275 14.97 -9.73 -1.30
CA LEU A 275 15.60 -8.66 -0.55
C LEU A 275 16.08 -7.60 -1.55
N PRO A 276 16.11 -6.31 -1.17
CA PRO A 276 16.84 -5.33 -1.95
C PRO A 276 18.26 -5.87 -2.13
N GLU A 277 18.81 -5.80 -3.35
CA GLU A 277 20.23 -6.05 -3.53
C GLU A 277 20.98 -5.20 -2.51
N SER A 278 22.04 -5.78 -1.94
CA SER A 278 22.88 -5.14 -0.94
C SER A 278 23.40 -3.85 -1.54
N ILE A 279 22.67 -2.74 -1.33
CA ILE A 279 23.24 -1.41 -1.41
C ILE A 279 24.51 -1.54 -0.60
N ASP A 280 25.66 -1.32 -1.23
CA ASP A 280 26.96 -1.33 -0.58
C ASP A 280 26.90 -0.25 0.50
N LEU A 281 26.38 -0.68 1.65
CA LEU A 281 25.82 0.15 2.71
C LEU A 281 26.93 0.90 3.43
N GLU A 282 28.16 0.48 3.15
CA GLU A 282 29.42 1.04 3.62
C GLU A 282 29.89 2.21 2.73
N THR A 283 29.50 2.26 1.46
CA THR A 283 29.98 3.28 0.50
C THR A 283 29.11 4.54 0.49
N SER A 284 27.85 4.45 0.93
CA SER A 284 26.93 5.60 1.07
C SER A 284 27.08 6.38 2.38
N MET A 285 27.98 5.96 3.29
CA MET A 285 28.12 6.53 4.64
C MET A 285 28.59 8.00 4.71
N ASN A 286 28.92 8.63 3.57
CA ASN A 286 29.69 9.87 3.55
C ASN A 286 28.94 11.17 3.19
N ALA A 287 27.60 11.25 3.16
CA ALA A 287 26.96 12.56 2.98
C ALA A 287 25.59 12.78 3.64
N ASP A 288 24.67 11.82 3.62
CA ASP A 288 23.28 12.09 4.06
C ASP A 288 22.86 11.28 5.29
N LEU A 289 22.74 11.97 6.44
CA LEU A 289 22.24 11.39 7.68
C LEU A 289 20.79 10.90 7.56
N HIS A 290 20.01 11.47 6.65
CA HIS A 290 18.63 11.06 6.40
C HIS A 290 18.59 9.70 5.69
N ALA A 291 19.44 9.52 4.67
CA ALA A 291 19.66 8.25 4.01
C ALA A 291 20.00 7.13 5.00
N GLN A 292 20.94 7.38 5.93
CA GLN A 292 21.36 6.38 6.90
C GLN A 292 20.20 5.84 7.75
N GLY A 293 19.28 6.71 8.19
CA GLY A 293 18.17 6.26 9.03
C GLY A 293 17.21 5.33 8.30
N LEU A 294 16.93 5.60 7.03
CA LEU A 294 16.13 4.70 6.19
C LEU A 294 16.85 3.37 5.95
N LEU A 295 18.17 3.38 5.73
CA LEU A 295 18.95 2.16 5.54
C LEU A 295 18.97 1.28 6.82
N GLU A 296 19.06 1.88 8.01
CA GLU A 296 18.93 1.14 9.27
C GLU A 296 17.53 0.51 9.42
N LEU A 297 16.48 1.21 8.97
CA LEU A 297 15.13 0.65 8.92
C LEU A 297 15.03 -0.52 7.94
N VAL A 298 15.68 -0.44 6.77
CA VAL A 298 15.76 -1.54 5.79
C VAL A 298 16.45 -2.76 6.40
N LYS A 299 17.59 -2.59 7.09
CA LYS A 299 18.28 -3.69 7.80
C LYS A 299 17.35 -4.38 8.80
N LEU A 300 16.58 -3.59 9.56
CA LEU A 300 15.63 -4.11 10.53
C LEU A 300 14.55 -4.99 9.85
N PHE A 301 13.96 -4.50 8.76
CA PHE A 301 13.00 -5.29 7.97
C PHE A 301 13.62 -6.52 7.31
N ILE A 302 14.88 -6.47 6.87
CA ILE A 302 15.62 -7.63 6.33
C ILE A 302 15.74 -8.73 7.38
N VAL A 303 16.15 -8.38 8.60
CA VAL A 303 16.26 -9.34 9.71
C VAL A 303 14.88 -9.92 10.07
N PHE A 304 13.85 -9.08 10.07
CA PHE A 304 12.47 -9.50 10.36
C PHE A 304 11.86 -10.40 9.27
N ASN A 305 12.19 -10.17 7.99
CA ASN A 305 11.61 -10.87 6.84
C ASN A 305 11.83 -12.39 6.86
N GLN A 306 12.75 -12.89 7.68
CA GLN A 306 12.98 -14.34 7.84
C GLN A 306 11.73 -15.09 8.35
N ILE A 307 10.74 -14.42 8.94
CA ILE A 307 9.52 -15.04 9.50
C ILE A 307 8.33 -15.05 8.53
N SER A 308 8.17 -14.00 7.72
CA SER A 308 6.95 -13.78 6.91
C SER A 308 6.74 -14.86 5.85
N VAL A 309 7.83 -15.45 5.37
CA VAL A 309 7.84 -16.47 4.30
C VAL A 309 7.25 -17.81 4.74
N GLN A 310 7.04 -18.05 6.04
CA GLN A 310 6.73 -19.38 6.57
C GLN A 310 5.34 -19.57 7.20
N ARG A 311 4.40 -18.64 6.94
CA ARG A 311 2.97 -18.80 7.29
C ARG A 311 2.31 -20.05 6.68
N ASN A 312 2.99 -20.72 5.74
CA ASN A 312 2.52 -21.89 5.01
C ASN A 312 3.20 -23.23 5.42
N SER A 313 4.09 -23.25 6.43
CA SER A 313 4.74 -24.50 6.88
C SER A 313 4.14 -25.04 8.18
N ARG A 314 4.16 -26.37 8.34
CA ARG A 314 3.46 -27.10 9.43
C ARG A 314 3.82 -26.57 10.83
N PRO A 315 2.85 -26.43 11.77
CA PRO A 315 3.11 -25.98 13.13
C PRO A 315 3.93 -27.02 13.93
N GLY A 316 4.97 -26.60 14.64
CA GLY A 316 5.80 -27.47 15.49
C GLY A 316 6.96 -26.74 16.19
N ILE A 317 7.83 -27.50 16.87
CA ILE A 317 9.01 -27.01 17.64
C ILE A 317 9.90 -26.07 16.81
N THR A 318 10.04 -26.33 15.51
CA THR A 318 10.81 -25.51 14.57
C THR A 318 10.30 -24.06 14.46
N MET A 319 9.00 -23.81 14.67
CA MET A 319 8.45 -22.45 14.65
C MET A 319 8.76 -21.68 15.93
N ALA A 320 8.74 -22.34 17.09
CA ALA A 320 9.10 -21.72 18.35
C ALA A 320 10.58 -21.30 18.40
N THR A 321 11.48 -22.13 17.87
CA THR A 321 12.91 -21.79 17.73
C THR A 321 13.09 -20.63 16.78
N HIS A 322 12.44 -20.64 15.62
CA HIS A 322 12.54 -19.58 14.63
C HIS A 322 12.06 -18.22 15.18
N LEU A 323 10.91 -18.18 15.86
CA LEU A 323 10.40 -16.96 16.48
C LEU A 323 11.36 -16.42 17.55
N THR A 324 11.96 -17.31 18.35
CA THR A 324 12.94 -16.95 19.38
C THR A 324 14.24 -16.41 18.77
N ASP A 325 14.75 -17.07 17.72
CA ASP A 325 15.98 -16.68 17.03
C ASP A 325 15.81 -15.32 16.36
N THR A 326 14.69 -15.10 15.67
CA THR A 326 14.42 -13.80 15.06
C THR A 326 14.18 -12.72 16.12
N GLU A 327 13.48 -13.00 17.23
CA GLU A 327 13.32 -12.02 18.31
C GLU A 327 14.67 -11.61 18.88
N THR A 328 15.57 -12.57 19.10
CA THR A 328 16.93 -12.31 19.59
C THR A 328 17.72 -11.44 18.60
N LYS A 329 17.63 -11.72 17.30
CA LYS A 329 18.26 -10.90 16.25
C LYS A 329 17.67 -9.49 16.22
N VAL A 330 16.34 -9.35 16.20
CA VAL A 330 15.65 -8.05 16.17
C VAL A 330 15.98 -7.23 17.42
N ALA A 331 15.98 -7.85 18.61
CA ALA A 331 16.27 -7.18 19.87
C ALA A 331 17.74 -6.75 20.00
N SER A 332 18.68 -7.49 19.40
CA SER A 332 20.11 -7.18 19.41
C SER A 332 20.53 -6.13 18.39
N LEU A 333 19.69 -5.82 17.40
CA LEU A 333 19.96 -4.73 16.46
C LEU A 333 19.92 -3.38 17.19
N CYS A 334 20.97 -2.61 16.97
CA CYS A 334 21.13 -1.25 17.47
C CYS A 334 21.28 -0.28 16.29
N PHE A 335 20.69 0.90 16.44
CA PHE A 335 20.93 1.99 15.50
C PHE A 335 22.38 2.45 15.64
N SER A 336 23.15 2.46 14.55
CA SER A 336 24.59 2.77 14.55
C SER A 336 24.93 4.16 15.11
N MET A 337 23.97 5.09 15.11
CA MET A 337 24.11 6.43 15.72
C MET A 337 23.23 6.65 16.97
N ALA A 338 23.08 5.64 17.84
CA ALA A 338 22.18 5.64 19.01
C ALA A 338 22.26 6.87 19.95
N ASN A 339 23.29 7.72 19.83
CA ASN A 339 23.45 8.93 20.64
C ASN A 339 22.73 10.17 20.08
N HIS A 340 22.20 10.14 18.85
CA HIS A 340 21.50 11.28 18.25
C HIS A 340 19.98 11.13 18.31
N ILE A 341 19.33 11.91 19.18
CA ILE A 341 17.87 12.01 19.23
C ILE A 341 17.39 12.67 17.93
N SER A 342 16.65 11.93 17.12
CA SER A 342 16.10 12.39 15.85
C SER A 342 14.89 11.55 15.44
N THR A 343 13.99 12.10 14.62
CA THR A 343 12.84 11.37 14.06
C THR A 343 13.19 9.97 13.53
N ARG A 344 14.35 9.81 12.87
CA ARG A 344 14.82 8.52 12.32
C ARG A 344 15.11 7.49 13.40
N THR A 345 15.76 7.92 14.48
CA THR A 345 16.03 7.04 15.63
C THR A 345 14.74 6.66 16.37
N ALA A 346 13.78 7.58 16.48
CA ALA A 346 12.46 7.26 17.03
C ALA A 346 11.73 6.22 16.17
N ASP A 347 11.69 6.43 14.84
CA ASP A 347 11.06 5.53 13.88
C ASP A 347 11.63 4.11 14.00
N TYR A 348 12.95 4.02 14.04
CA TYR A 348 13.66 2.76 14.21
C TYR A 348 13.27 2.05 15.51
N HIS A 349 13.30 2.75 16.66
CA HIS A 349 12.94 2.16 17.94
C HIS A 349 11.48 1.73 18.00
N ILE A 350 10.55 2.59 17.54
CA ILE A 350 9.12 2.29 17.48
C ILE A 350 8.89 1.06 16.60
N THR A 351 9.46 1.04 15.40
CA THR A 351 9.32 -0.08 14.46
C THR A 351 9.90 -1.38 15.03
N ARG A 352 11.06 -1.32 15.71
CA ARG A 352 11.68 -2.51 16.32
C ARG A 352 10.81 -3.10 17.43
N GLU A 353 10.28 -2.27 18.33
CA GLU A 353 9.42 -2.74 19.40
C GLU A 353 8.03 -3.21 18.88
N TRP A 354 7.50 -2.56 17.85
CA TRP A 354 6.31 -3.02 17.12
C TRP A 354 6.53 -4.41 16.50
N MET A 355 7.64 -4.62 15.79
CA MET A 355 8.00 -5.92 15.23
C MET A 355 8.08 -7.00 16.30
N ARG A 356 8.72 -6.73 17.45
CA ARG A 356 8.77 -7.67 18.58
C ARG A 356 7.36 -8.04 19.08
N THR A 357 6.44 -7.07 19.14
CA THR A 357 5.03 -7.32 19.49
C THR A 357 4.37 -8.28 18.49
N ILE A 358 4.63 -8.11 17.19
CA ILE A 358 4.09 -8.99 16.14
C ILE A 358 4.61 -10.42 16.29
N LEU A 359 5.90 -10.61 16.66
CA LEU A 359 6.46 -11.94 16.94
C LEU A 359 5.69 -12.66 18.03
N TRP A 360 5.40 -11.93 19.12
CA TRP A 360 4.65 -12.45 20.23
C TRP A 360 3.19 -12.74 19.86
N GLN A 361 2.55 -11.87 19.07
CA GLN A 361 1.19 -12.11 18.55
C GLN A 361 1.13 -13.36 17.67
N GLU A 362 2.15 -13.63 16.85
CA GLU A 362 2.23 -14.86 16.06
C GLU A 362 2.41 -16.09 16.97
N ALA A 363 3.25 -16.01 18.00
CA ALA A 363 3.40 -17.06 19.00
C ALA A 363 2.08 -17.34 19.75
N LEU A 364 1.33 -16.28 20.09
CA LEU A 364 0.00 -16.36 20.68
C LEU A 364 -0.99 -17.08 19.75
N ASN A 365 -1.05 -16.66 18.49
CA ASN A 365 -1.95 -17.25 17.48
C ASN A 365 -1.65 -18.74 17.22
N MET A 366 -0.38 -19.13 17.33
CA MET A 366 0.06 -20.53 17.20
C MET A 366 -0.11 -21.35 18.50
N GLY A 367 -0.55 -20.74 19.60
CA GLY A 367 -0.70 -21.42 20.90
C GLY A 367 0.62 -21.84 21.54
N LEU A 368 1.72 -21.13 21.24
CA LEU A 368 3.07 -21.46 21.71
C LEU A 368 3.41 -20.84 23.08
N LEU A 369 2.51 -20.03 23.65
CA LEU A 369 2.80 -19.33 24.90
C LEU A 369 2.75 -20.25 26.12
N SER A 370 3.65 -20.00 27.07
CA SER A 370 3.66 -20.67 28.37
C SER A 370 4.10 -19.73 29.49
N SER A 371 3.55 -19.94 30.69
CA SER A 371 4.01 -19.23 31.91
C SER A 371 5.39 -19.70 32.38
N SER A 372 5.83 -20.87 31.93
CA SER A 372 7.16 -21.45 32.21
C SER A 372 8.06 -21.47 30.97
N ALA A 373 7.78 -20.63 29.97
CA ALA A 373 8.61 -20.54 28.78
C ALA A 373 10.02 -20.05 29.12
N CYS A 374 11.04 -20.68 28.51
CA CYS A 374 12.43 -20.26 28.68
C CYS A 374 12.73 -18.96 27.91
N ALA A 375 12.17 -18.83 26.70
CA ALA A 375 12.29 -17.64 25.87
C ALA A 375 11.22 -16.60 26.25
N SER A 376 11.62 -15.33 26.39
CA SER A 376 10.73 -14.24 26.78
C SER A 376 9.60 -14.02 25.77
N VAL A 377 9.87 -14.11 24.45
CA VAL A 377 8.87 -13.95 23.37
C VAL A 377 7.75 -14.99 23.41
N LEU A 378 7.95 -16.11 24.11
CA LEU A 378 6.94 -17.16 24.29
C LEU A 378 6.23 -17.06 25.66
N ALA A 379 6.46 -16.00 26.42
CA ALA A 379 5.83 -15.77 27.71
C ALA A 379 4.68 -14.75 27.62
N PHE A 380 3.66 -14.92 28.47
CA PHE A 380 2.54 -13.97 28.57
C PHE A 380 2.97 -12.56 29.03
N GLY A 381 4.10 -12.45 29.72
CA GLY A 381 4.64 -11.17 30.21
C GLY A 381 5.46 -10.39 29.19
N PHE A 382 5.67 -10.90 27.97
CA PHE A 382 6.52 -10.25 26.97
C PHE A 382 6.06 -8.85 26.56
N PRO A 383 4.75 -8.57 26.34
CA PRO A 383 4.31 -7.23 25.95
C PRO A 383 4.68 -6.15 26.97
N VAL A 384 4.73 -6.49 28.26
CA VAL A 384 5.18 -5.57 29.32
C VAL A 384 6.66 -5.22 29.18
N GLN A 385 7.49 -6.18 28.73
CA GLN A 385 8.92 -5.95 28.50
C GLN A 385 9.12 -5.03 27.28
N VAL A 386 8.41 -5.31 26.19
CA VAL A 386 8.43 -4.48 24.97
C VAL A 386 7.96 -3.06 25.27
N GLY A 387 6.84 -2.89 25.99
CA GLY A 387 6.33 -1.58 26.38
C GLY A 387 7.31 -0.78 27.25
N ARG A 388 8.01 -1.42 28.19
CA ARG A 388 9.07 -0.76 28.99
C ARG A 388 10.26 -0.36 28.14
N ALA A 389 10.71 -1.23 27.23
CA ALA A 389 11.80 -0.94 26.32
C ALA A 389 11.47 0.24 25.40
N LEU A 390 10.25 0.29 24.87
CA LEU A 390 9.77 1.40 24.05
C LEU A 390 9.77 2.72 24.84
N LEU A 391 9.18 2.74 26.05
CA LEU A 391 9.15 3.94 26.89
C LEU A 391 10.55 4.41 27.29
N GLN A 392 11.48 3.49 27.54
CA GLN A 392 12.87 3.82 27.81
C GLN A 392 13.57 4.38 26.58
N ALA A 393 13.37 3.78 25.40
CA ALA A 393 13.94 4.25 24.15
C ALA A 393 13.43 5.64 23.79
N LEU A 394 12.16 5.94 24.09
CA LEU A 394 11.55 7.24 23.80
C LEU A 394 11.80 8.31 24.88
N ARG A 395 12.55 7.99 25.96
CA ARG A 395 12.85 8.90 27.07
C ARG A 395 13.91 9.95 26.67
N GLY A 396 13.48 10.93 25.87
CA GLY A 396 14.35 12.00 25.37
C GLY A 396 13.81 12.66 24.11
N PHE A 397 12.84 12.05 23.45
CA PHE A 397 12.21 12.58 22.25
C PHE A 397 11.18 13.66 22.60
N SER A 398 11.22 14.75 21.85
CA SER A 398 10.22 15.81 21.89
C SER A 398 9.01 15.45 21.03
N GLU A 399 7.90 16.18 21.21
CA GLU A 399 6.73 16.04 20.31
C GLU A 399 7.12 16.31 18.86
N THR A 400 8.01 17.26 18.60
CA THR A 400 8.50 17.58 17.25
C THR A 400 9.29 16.46 16.62
N ASP A 401 10.00 15.63 17.40
CA ASP A 401 10.73 14.48 16.86
C ASP A 401 9.78 13.36 16.43
N LEU A 402 8.63 13.23 17.10
CA LEU A 402 7.64 12.17 16.89
C LEU A 402 6.55 12.57 15.89
N LEU A 403 6.31 13.87 15.72
CA LEU A 403 5.31 14.43 14.80
C LEU A 403 5.37 13.81 13.39
N PRO A 404 6.55 13.65 12.75
CA PRO A 404 6.61 13.16 11.37
C PRO A 404 6.33 11.66 11.23
N LEU A 405 6.27 10.89 12.32
CA LEU A 405 5.92 9.46 12.30
C LEU A 405 4.39 9.25 12.24
N GLY A 406 3.65 10.29 12.60
CA GLY A 406 2.19 10.33 12.59
C GLY A 406 1.59 9.63 13.81
N ARG A 407 0.48 10.18 14.31
CA ARG A 407 -0.14 9.81 15.58
C ARG A 407 -0.66 8.36 15.63
N ASP A 408 -1.03 7.79 14.48
CA ASP A 408 -1.69 6.48 14.40
C ASP A 408 -0.76 5.28 14.66
N GLN A 409 0.55 5.43 14.42
CA GLN A 409 1.52 4.35 14.66
C GLN A 409 1.76 4.08 16.15
N ALA A 410 1.44 5.04 17.03
CA ALA A 410 1.78 4.95 18.44
C ALA A 410 0.63 4.49 19.37
N ILE A 411 -0.63 4.57 18.94
CA ILE A 411 -1.75 4.52 19.91
C ILE A 411 -2.84 3.49 19.57
N THR A 412 -3.03 3.09 18.31
CA THR A 412 -4.25 2.34 17.95
C THR A 412 -4.14 0.81 18.05
N GLU A 413 -2.96 0.24 18.29
CA GLU A 413 -2.77 -1.23 18.32
C GLU A 413 -2.24 -1.79 19.66
N MET A 414 -2.11 -0.95 20.70
CA MET A 414 -1.72 -1.40 22.05
C MET A 414 -2.90 -1.57 23.03
N LEU A 415 -4.13 -1.44 22.54
CA LEU A 415 -5.38 -1.73 23.27
C LEU A 415 -6.23 -2.67 22.42
#